data_AF-A0A3D9L8U6-F1
#
_entry.id   AF-A0A3D9L8U6-F1
#
_cell.length_a   1.000
_cell.length_b   1.000
_cell.length_c   1.000
_cell.angle_alpha   90.00
_cell.angle_beta   90.00
_cell.angle_gamma   90.00
#
_symmetry.space_group_name_H-M   'P 1'
#
loop_
_entity.id
_entity.type
_entity.pdbx_description
1 polymer ?
#
loop_
_entity_poly.entity_id
_entity_poly.type
_entity_poly.pdbx_seq_one_letter_code
_entity_poly.pdbx_strand_id
1 'polypeptide(L)'
;MANQSSPRVTDQTRSSSLPDLVTTAGRLLPLQLKDELAMVKSQMGKKAITAGIGVGLAVVGLVFLFIMVVALIVAMIGGFAQDRPIWFSALMVAAGALLVALIFLLIGVFRVKAAMPLVPAETIQGVKYDVGYLKEGNAFDPAEFDRLEAQKAEEKKVAAARDAERRKAADAEDKAARKRGEAPQHATVQSPSYAELRRRTQLRRQHLGDIRSGLEEKTDLKSQFSAFTSQFKGDSSGAGSTEPDPTSPTAPHHTGARAGQKANDAGEFVKDRWQPLAMLGAATTAVAVFARQLKK
;
A
#
# COMPACT_ATOMS: atom_id res chain seq x y z
N MET A 1 10.45 24.42 31.17
CA MET A 1 9.92 25.41 30.22
C MET A 1 10.39 25.03 28.84
N ALA A 2 9.57 24.29 28.07
CA ALA A 2 9.90 23.92 26.70
C ALA A 2 9.62 25.14 25.80
N ASN A 3 10.68 25.72 25.24
CA ASN A 3 10.58 26.80 24.28
C ASN A 3 9.91 26.26 23.01
N GLN A 4 8.61 26.53 22.84
CA GLN A 4 7.89 26.26 21.61
C GLN A 4 8.39 27.25 20.55
N SER A 5 9.56 26.97 19.98
CA SER A 5 10.05 27.69 18.82
C SER A 5 9.14 27.38 17.65
N SER A 6 8.34 28.34 17.23
CA SER A 6 7.54 28.26 16.00
C SER A 6 8.39 27.71 14.86
N PRO A 7 7.83 26.87 13.96
CA PRO A 7 8.57 26.27 12.86
C PRO A 7 9.40 27.34 12.13
N ARG A 8 10.71 27.09 12.02
CA ARG A 8 11.65 28.08 11.48
C ARG A 8 11.46 28.15 9.96
N VAL A 9 10.58 29.03 9.51
CA VAL A 9 10.37 29.34 8.09
C VAL A 9 11.34 30.46 7.69
N THR A 10 12.11 30.23 6.63
CA THR A 10 13.11 31.20 6.13
C THR A 10 12.42 32.47 5.63
N ASP A 11 13.12 33.60 5.69
CA ASP A 11 12.58 34.89 5.25
C ASP A 11 12.23 34.89 3.76
N GLN A 12 13.00 34.15 2.95
CA GLN A 12 12.73 33.94 1.53
C GLN A 12 11.40 33.22 1.30
N THR A 13 11.12 32.15 2.05
CA THR A 13 9.84 31.42 1.99
C THR A 13 8.67 32.29 2.47
N ARG A 14 8.89 33.14 3.49
CA ARG A 14 7.87 34.09 3.96
C ARG A 14 7.54 35.18 2.94
N SER A 15 8.53 35.60 2.16
CA SER A 15 8.37 36.63 1.11
C SER A 15 7.84 36.10 -0.23
N SER A 16 7.76 34.77 -0.39
CA SER A 16 7.33 34.13 -1.64
C SER A 16 5.81 34.03 -1.73
N SER A 17 5.26 34.19 -2.93
CA SER A 17 3.82 34.01 -3.16
C SER A 17 3.43 32.52 -3.10
N LEU A 18 2.17 32.22 -2.73
CA LEU A 18 1.65 30.84 -2.75
C LEU A 18 1.89 30.10 -4.09
N PRO A 19 1.64 30.69 -5.28
CA PRO A 19 1.93 30.02 -6.54
C PRO A 19 3.44 29.80 -6.77
N ASP A 20 4.31 30.70 -6.31
CA ASP A 20 5.77 30.51 -6.39
C ASP A 20 6.24 29.36 -5.51
N LEU A 21 5.68 29.21 -4.31
CA LEU A 21 5.98 28.10 -3.40
C LEU A 21 5.55 26.76 -3.97
N VAL A 22 4.34 26.68 -4.54
CA VAL A 22 3.84 25.46 -5.20
C VAL A 22 4.69 25.10 -6.42
N THR A 23 5.07 26.10 -7.22
CA THR A 23 5.93 25.89 -8.39
C THR A 23 7.34 25.43 -7.97
N THR A 24 7.89 26.04 -6.93
CA THR A 24 9.21 25.68 -6.37
C THR A 24 9.20 24.28 -5.78
N ALA A 25 8.16 23.93 -5.01
CA ALA A 25 7.97 22.59 -4.48
C ALA A 25 7.86 21.56 -5.63
N GLY A 26 7.03 21.83 -6.64
CA GLY A 26 6.87 20.97 -7.82
C GLY A 26 8.17 20.76 -8.61
N ARG A 27 9.11 21.71 -8.56
CA ARG A 27 10.43 21.59 -9.18
C ARG A 27 11.44 20.83 -8.30
N LEU A 28 11.44 21.06 -6.98
CA LEU A 28 12.42 20.49 -6.05
C LEU A 28 12.13 19.04 -5.66
N LEU A 29 10.86 18.68 -5.43
CA LEU A 29 10.45 17.31 -5.08
C LEU A 29 11.01 16.23 -6.05
N PRO A 30 10.85 16.35 -7.37
CA PRO A 30 11.37 15.33 -8.28
C PRO A 30 12.90 15.32 -8.35
N LEU A 31 13.59 16.42 -8.07
CA LEU A 31 15.05 16.46 -7.98
C LEU A 31 15.53 15.72 -6.73
N GLN A 32 14.91 15.99 -5.58
CA GLN A 32 15.21 15.30 -4.31
C GLN A 32 15.01 13.78 -4.45
N LEU A 33 13.90 13.35 -5.03
CA LEU A 33 13.63 11.92 -5.24
C LEU A 33 14.65 11.27 -6.18
N LYS A 34 15.10 11.99 -7.21
CA LYS A 34 16.15 11.49 -8.12
C LYS A 34 17.47 11.30 -7.40
N ASP A 35 17.85 12.23 -6.54
CA ASP A 35 19.11 12.18 -5.79
C ASP A 35 19.10 11.05 -4.75
N GLU A 36 18.00 10.90 -4.01
CA GLU A 36 17.78 9.77 -3.09
C GLU A 36 17.81 8.42 -3.83
N LEU A 37 17.15 8.31 -4.98
CA LEU A 37 17.20 7.09 -5.79
C LEU A 37 18.59 6.80 -6.35
N ALA A 38 19.36 7.83 -6.71
CA ALA A 38 20.74 7.67 -7.16
C ALA A 38 21.64 7.15 -6.03
N MET A 39 21.47 7.67 -4.81
CA MET A 39 22.15 7.16 -3.62
C MET A 39 21.78 5.70 -3.33
N VAL A 40 20.49 5.37 -3.34
CA VAL A 40 20.00 4.00 -3.14
C VAL A 40 20.58 3.05 -4.17
N LYS A 41 20.56 3.45 -5.46
CA LYS A 41 21.12 2.64 -6.55
C LYS A 41 22.60 2.33 -6.35
N SER A 42 23.38 3.31 -5.87
CA SER A 42 24.81 3.14 -5.63
C SER A 42 25.10 2.11 -4.52
N GLN A 43 24.29 2.11 -3.46
CA GLN A 43 24.45 1.18 -2.32
C GLN A 43 23.89 -0.21 -2.63
N MET A 44 22.81 -0.28 -3.41
CA MET A 44 22.16 -1.53 -3.80
C MET A 44 22.97 -2.34 -4.81
N GLY A 45 23.79 -1.72 -5.66
CA GLY A 45 24.46 -2.43 -6.77
C GLY A 45 25.22 -3.70 -6.33
N LYS A 46 26.11 -3.60 -5.33
CA LYS A 46 26.91 -4.75 -4.85
C LYS A 46 26.05 -5.82 -4.16
N LYS A 47 25.09 -5.38 -3.34
CA LYS A 47 24.16 -6.27 -2.61
C LYS A 47 23.21 -6.99 -3.57
N ALA A 48 22.68 -6.28 -4.57
CA ALA A 48 21.79 -6.83 -5.59
C ALA A 48 22.50 -7.87 -6.45
N ILE A 49 23.77 -7.65 -6.84
CA ILE A 49 24.54 -8.65 -7.58
C ILE A 49 24.74 -9.91 -6.73
N THR A 50 25.11 -9.76 -5.46
CA THR A 50 25.35 -10.91 -4.57
C THR A 50 24.08 -11.69 -4.29
N ALA A 51 22.96 -10.99 -4.06
CA ALA A 51 21.64 -11.60 -3.95
C ALA A 51 21.24 -12.31 -5.26
N GLY A 52 21.47 -11.66 -6.41
CA GLY A 52 21.17 -12.21 -7.73
C GLY A 52 21.94 -13.50 -8.03
N ILE A 53 23.22 -13.57 -7.67
CA ILE A 53 24.00 -14.81 -7.77
C ILE A 53 23.42 -15.89 -6.85
N GLY A 54 23.04 -15.54 -5.62
CA GLY A 54 22.42 -16.48 -4.69
C GLY A 54 21.10 -17.06 -5.21
N VAL A 55 20.26 -16.21 -5.82
CA VAL A 55 19.02 -16.64 -6.50
C VAL A 55 19.33 -17.51 -7.71
N GLY A 56 20.33 -17.15 -8.52
CA GLY A 56 20.77 -17.95 -9.67
C GLY A 56 21.20 -19.36 -9.27
N LEU A 57 21.98 -19.48 -8.18
CA LEU A 57 22.37 -20.79 -7.62
C LEU A 57 21.16 -21.59 -7.12
N ALA A 58 20.19 -20.93 -6.49
CA ALA A 58 18.96 -21.59 -6.05
C ALA A 58 18.14 -22.14 -7.23
N VAL A 59 18.08 -21.43 -8.36
CA VAL A 59 17.43 -21.90 -9.59
C VAL A 59 18.14 -23.15 -10.13
N VAL A 60 19.47 -23.18 -10.16
CA VAL A 60 20.24 -24.38 -10.53
C VAL A 60 19.92 -25.54 -9.58
N GLY A 61 19.89 -25.29 -8.27
CA GLY A 61 19.47 -26.29 -7.28
C GLY A 61 18.06 -26.84 -7.53
N LEU A 62 17.12 -26.00 -7.97
CA LEU A 62 15.76 -26.42 -8.33
C LEU A 62 15.73 -27.35 -9.54
N VAL A 63 16.62 -27.14 -10.53
CA VAL A 63 16.77 -28.07 -11.66
C VAL A 63 17.20 -29.45 -11.18
N PHE A 64 18.15 -29.52 -10.25
CA PHE A 64 18.55 -30.80 -9.65
C PHE A 64 17.45 -31.45 -8.81
N LEU A 65 16.64 -30.66 -8.09
CA LEU A 65 15.44 -31.18 -7.42
C LEU A 65 14.43 -31.76 -8.42
N PHE A 66 14.24 -31.11 -9.57
CA PHE A 66 13.37 -31.64 -10.61
C PHE A 66 13.89 -32.98 -11.15
N ILE A 67 15.19 -33.09 -11.42
CA ILE A 67 15.83 -34.36 -11.82
C ILE A 67 15.64 -35.43 -10.75
N MET A 68 15.80 -35.08 -9.47
CA MET A 68 15.56 -35.99 -8.34
C MET A 68 14.12 -36.53 -8.36
N VAL A 69 13.11 -35.67 -8.55
CA VAL A 69 11.71 -36.10 -8.61
C VAL A 69 11.46 -37.05 -9.78
N VAL A 70 12.00 -36.75 -10.96
CA VAL A 70 11.90 -37.65 -12.13
C VAL A 70 12.56 -38.99 -11.84
N ALA A 71 13.75 -38.99 -11.24
CA ALA A 71 14.44 -40.22 -10.86
C ALA A 71 13.66 -41.04 -9.83
N LEU A 72 12.98 -40.42 -8.86
CA LEU A 72 12.10 -41.11 -7.92
C LEU A 72 10.88 -41.73 -8.60
N ILE A 73 10.31 -41.09 -9.63
CA ILE A 73 9.22 -41.67 -10.43
C ILE A 73 9.73 -42.92 -11.17
N VAL A 74 10.91 -42.85 -11.79
CA VAL A 74 11.53 -44.01 -12.44
C VAL A 74 11.81 -45.13 -11.43
N ALA A 75 12.30 -44.79 -10.24
CA ALA A 75 12.52 -45.76 -9.17
C ALA A 75 11.22 -46.45 -8.74
N MET A 76 10.13 -45.68 -8.63
CA MET A 76 8.80 -46.21 -8.31
C MET A 76 8.31 -47.19 -9.38
N ILE A 77 8.44 -46.83 -10.67
CA ILE A 77 8.06 -47.70 -11.79
C ILE A 77 8.88 -48.99 -11.78
N GLY A 78 10.21 -48.88 -11.66
CA GLY A 78 11.10 -50.05 -11.61
C GLY A 78 10.84 -50.95 -10.39
N GLY A 79 10.44 -50.36 -9.26
CA GLY A 79 10.04 -51.09 -8.06
C GLY A 79 8.76 -51.89 -8.27
N PHE A 80 7.75 -51.31 -8.92
CA PHE A 80 6.52 -52.03 -9.28
C PHE A 80 6.76 -53.12 -10.32
N ALA A 81 7.71 -52.91 -11.24
CA ALA A 81 8.09 -53.90 -12.25
C ALA A 81 8.97 -55.05 -11.68
N GLN A 82 9.39 -54.98 -10.41
CA GLN A 82 10.35 -55.89 -9.79
C GLN A 82 11.72 -55.96 -10.52
N ASP A 83 12.03 -54.93 -11.31
CA ASP A 83 13.30 -54.80 -12.03
C ASP A 83 14.39 -54.28 -11.09
N ARG A 84 14.97 -55.24 -10.34
CA ARG A 84 16.04 -55.00 -9.33
C ARG A 84 17.15 -54.01 -9.76
N PRO A 85 17.72 -54.05 -10.97
CA PRO A 85 18.78 -53.12 -11.35
C PRO A 85 18.30 -51.68 -11.59
N ILE A 86 17.05 -51.49 -12.03
CA ILE A 86 16.56 -50.17 -12.47
C ILE A 86 16.15 -49.31 -11.27
N TRP A 87 15.37 -49.85 -10.33
CA TRP A 87 14.85 -49.06 -9.21
C TRP A 87 15.97 -48.56 -8.28
N PHE A 88 16.98 -49.40 -8.04
CA PHE A 88 18.13 -49.04 -7.21
C PHE A 88 19.02 -47.98 -7.90
N SER A 89 19.27 -48.13 -9.20
CA SER A 89 20.03 -47.14 -9.97
C SER A 89 19.35 -45.77 -9.96
N ALA A 90 18.03 -45.74 -10.13
CA ALA A 90 17.24 -44.52 -10.09
C ALA A 90 17.27 -43.85 -8.70
N LEU A 91 17.24 -44.62 -7.61
CA LEU A 91 17.44 -44.09 -6.24
C LEU A 91 18.82 -43.46 -6.05
N MET A 92 19.87 -44.06 -6.60
CA MET A 92 21.22 -43.48 -6.50
C MET A 92 21.33 -42.17 -7.29
N VAL A 93 20.70 -42.08 -8.47
CA VAL A 93 20.62 -40.82 -9.23
C VAL A 93 19.85 -39.77 -8.45
N ALA A 94 18.72 -40.13 -7.83
CA ALA A 94 17.95 -39.23 -6.98
C ALA A 94 18.79 -38.73 -5.79
N ALA A 95 19.52 -39.62 -5.11
CA ALA A 95 20.39 -39.27 -4.00
C ALA A 95 21.52 -38.30 -4.43
N GLY A 96 22.17 -38.54 -5.58
CA GLY A 96 23.18 -37.65 -6.13
C GLY A 96 22.61 -36.28 -6.51
N ALA A 97 21.45 -36.25 -7.17
CA ALA A 97 20.77 -35.00 -7.53
C ALA A 97 20.35 -34.21 -6.29
N LEU A 98 19.86 -34.89 -5.24
CA LEU A 98 19.52 -34.27 -3.96
C LEU A 98 20.75 -33.65 -3.30
N LEU A 99 21.89 -34.34 -3.30
CA LEU A 99 23.13 -33.83 -2.73
C LEU A 99 23.59 -32.54 -3.44
N VAL A 100 23.58 -32.53 -4.78
CA VAL A 100 23.94 -31.35 -5.57
C VAL A 100 22.96 -30.21 -5.33
N ALA A 101 21.65 -30.50 -5.32
CA ALA A 101 20.62 -29.51 -5.01
C ALA A 101 20.83 -28.87 -3.63
N LEU A 102 21.17 -29.67 -2.61
CA LEU A 102 21.41 -29.18 -1.26
C LEU A 102 22.62 -28.24 -1.20
N ILE A 103 23.71 -28.57 -1.92
CA ILE A 103 24.90 -27.72 -2.00
C ILE A 103 24.55 -26.35 -2.62
N PHE A 104 23.87 -26.36 -3.77
CA PHE A 104 23.46 -25.12 -4.44
C PHE A 104 22.50 -24.29 -3.60
N LEU A 105 21.54 -24.95 -2.94
CA LEU A 105 20.58 -24.28 -2.05
C LEU A 105 21.29 -23.65 -0.86
N LEU A 106 22.21 -24.37 -0.19
CA LEU A 106 22.99 -23.86 0.93
C LEU A 106 23.80 -22.63 0.53
N ILE A 107 24.58 -22.74 -0.55
CA ILE A 107 25.39 -21.61 -1.05
C ILE A 107 24.48 -20.44 -1.45
N GLY A 108 23.38 -20.71 -2.15
CA GLY A 108 22.39 -19.72 -2.54
C GLY A 108 21.83 -18.97 -1.34
N VAL A 109 21.39 -19.69 -0.31
CA VAL A 109 20.85 -19.12 0.93
C VAL A 109 21.91 -18.30 1.67
N PHE A 110 23.15 -18.79 1.78
CA PHE A 110 24.23 -18.05 2.43
C PHE A 110 24.56 -16.76 1.67
N ARG A 111 24.54 -16.78 0.34
CA ARG A 111 24.78 -15.59 -0.49
C ARG A 111 23.65 -14.57 -0.40
N VAL A 112 22.40 -15.03 -0.42
CA VAL A 112 21.24 -14.15 -0.23
C VAL A 112 21.25 -13.55 1.18
N LYS A 113 21.53 -14.36 2.22
CA LYS A 113 21.66 -13.87 3.60
C LYS A 113 22.76 -12.83 3.75
N ALA A 114 23.92 -13.06 3.14
CA ALA A 114 25.02 -12.10 3.15
C ALA A 114 24.68 -10.78 2.44
N ALA A 115 23.75 -10.82 1.49
CA ALA A 115 23.28 -9.63 0.77
C ALA A 115 22.16 -8.87 1.52
N MET A 116 21.53 -9.46 2.54
CA MET A 116 20.49 -8.79 3.31
C MET A 116 21.06 -7.80 4.35
N PRO A 117 20.37 -6.68 4.62
CA PRO A 117 19.16 -6.20 3.95
C PRO A 117 19.47 -5.60 2.57
N LEU A 118 18.59 -5.86 1.58
CA LEU A 118 18.74 -5.35 0.21
C LEU A 118 18.48 -3.83 0.15
N VAL A 119 17.58 -3.34 1.00
CA VAL A 119 17.33 -1.91 1.19
C VAL A 119 18.07 -1.47 2.46
N PRO A 120 18.92 -0.43 2.40
CA PRO A 120 19.57 0.13 3.60
C PRO A 120 18.53 0.61 4.62
N ALA A 121 18.83 0.45 5.92
CA ALA A 121 17.93 0.88 6.99
C ALA A 121 17.77 2.42 6.99
N GLU A 122 18.85 3.10 6.63
CA GLU A 122 18.98 4.54 6.50
C GLU A 122 18.03 5.08 5.42
N THR A 123 17.86 4.36 4.29
CA THR A 123 16.91 4.73 3.24
C THR A 123 15.47 4.65 3.74
N ILE A 124 15.13 3.61 4.50
CA ILE A 124 13.78 3.45 5.05
C ILE A 124 13.50 4.56 6.07
N GLN A 125 14.49 4.92 6.88
CA GLN A 125 14.37 6.05 7.82
C GLN A 125 14.24 7.38 7.10
N GLY A 126 15.04 7.64 6.06
CA GLY A 126 14.93 8.86 5.24
C GLY A 126 13.52 9.05 4.68
N VAL A 127 12.94 8.01 4.07
CA VAL A 127 11.57 8.05 3.55
C VAL A 127 10.54 8.31 4.66
N LYS A 128 10.71 7.72 5.85
CA LYS A 128 9.82 7.98 6.99
C LYS A 128 9.91 9.44 7.45
N TYR A 129 11.11 10.01 7.48
CA TYR A 129 11.30 11.41 7.82
C TYR A 129 10.68 12.31 6.76
N ASP A 130 10.86 12.03 5.48
CA ASP A 130 10.24 12.80 4.39
C ASP A 130 8.71 12.81 4.53
N VAL A 131 8.10 11.66 4.82
CA VAL A 131 6.66 11.57 5.08
C VAL A 131 6.27 12.35 6.35
N GLY A 132 7.10 12.31 7.39
CA GLY A 132 6.96 13.11 8.61
C GLY A 132 6.94 14.61 8.29
N TYR A 133 7.93 15.10 7.56
CA TYR A 133 8.01 16.50 7.12
C TYR A 133 6.85 16.89 6.19
N LEU A 134 6.36 15.99 5.33
CA LEU A 134 5.19 16.26 4.49
C LEU A 134 3.89 16.37 5.29
N LYS A 135 3.77 15.62 6.39
CA LYS A 135 2.55 15.58 7.21
C LYS A 135 2.52 16.67 8.28
N GLU A 136 3.66 16.89 8.94
CA GLU A 136 3.79 17.73 10.13
C GLU A 136 4.61 19.00 9.86
N GLY A 137 5.19 19.13 8.67
CA GLY A 137 6.00 20.29 8.28
C GLY A 137 7.24 20.43 9.16
N ASN A 138 7.67 21.66 9.38
CA ASN A 138 8.80 21.97 10.27
C ASN A 138 8.49 21.75 11.77
N ALA A 139 7.27 21.30 12.13
CA ALA A 139 6.96 20.86 13.49
C ALA A 139 7.35 19.39 13.73
N PHE A 140 7.71 18.64 12.68
CA PHE A 140 8.23 17.29 12.79
C PHE A 140 9.60 17.28 13.47
N ASP A 141 9.74 16.53 14.56
CA ASP A 141 11.03 16.24 15.21
C ASP A 141 11.43 14.77 14.95
N PRO A 142 12.48 14.51 14.14
CA PRO A 142 12.94 13.15 13.86
C PRO A 142 13.41 12.41 15.12
N ALA A 143 13.96 13.12 16.11
CA ALA A 143 14.43 12.49 17.34
C ALA A 143 13.27 12.04 18.24
N GLU A 144 12.12 12.72 18.17
CA GLU A 144 10.90 12.28 18.84
C GLU A 144 10.28 11.08 18.10
N PHE A 145 10.22 11.14 16.78
CA PHE A 145 9.72 10.04 15.95
C PHE A 145 10.46 8.72 16.21
N ASP A 146 11.79 8.75 16.27
CA ASP A 146 12.62 7.57 16.53
C ASP A 146 12.33 6.96 17.91
N ARG A 147 12.16 7.81 18.94
CA ARG A 147 11.82 7.38 20.29
C ARG A 147 10.45 6.71 20.34
N LEU A 148 9.45 7.29 19.66
CA LEU A 148 8.11 6.74 19.58
C LEU A 148 8.08 5.43 18.79
N GLU A 149 8.85 5.33 17.70
CA GLU A 149 8.94 4.09 16.93
C GLU A 149 9.62 2.97 17.74
N ALA A 150 10.68 3.28 18.49
CA ALA A 150 11.33 2.33 19.39
C ALA A 150 10.38 1.83 20.49
N GLN A 151 9.64 2.75 21.14
CA GLN A 151 8.64 2.39 22.15
C GLN A 151 7.56 1.48 21.56
N LYS A 152 6.99 1.83 20.41
CA LYS A 152 5.99 0.99 19.72
C LYS A 152 6.54 -0.38 19.33
N ALA A 153 7.81 -0.45 18.92
CA ALA A 153 8.47 -1.70 18.58
C ALA A 153 8.66 -2.59 19.82
N GLU A 154 9.03 -2.02 20.97
CA GLU A 154 9.12 -2.73 22.24
C GLU A 154 7.74 -3.19 22.74
N GLU A 155 6.75 -2.32 22.74
CA GLU A 155 5.37 -2.65 23.08
C GLU A 155 4.84 -3.80 22.22
N LYS A 156 5.09 -3.77 20.91
CA LYS A 156 4.70 -4.83 19.98
C LYS A 156 5.41 -6.15 20.29
N LYS A 157 6.70 -6.11 20.67
CA LYS A 157 7.44 -7.32 21.09
C LYS A 157 6.87 -7.90 22.38
N VAL A 158 6.58 -7.05 23.36
CA VAL A 158 5.98 -7.46 24.64
C VAL A 158 4.58 -8.03 24.41
N ALA A 159 3.75 -7.37 23.59
CA ALA A 159 2.42 -7.87 23.22
C ALA A 159 2.51 -9.22 22.49
N ALA A 160 3.40 -9.35 21.50
CA ALA A 160 3.60 -10.61 20.79
C ALA A 160 4.12 -11.74 21.70
N ALA A 161 5.00 -11.43 22.66
CA ALA A 161 5.48 -12.40 23.64
C ALA A 161 4.35 -12.86 24.56
N ARG A 162 3.54 -11.93 25.08
CA ARG A 162 2.34 -12.24 25.88
C ARG A 162 1.34 -13.09 25.09
N ASP A 163 1.08 -12.77 23.83
CA ASP A 163 0.18 -13.55 22.98
C ASP A 163 0.72 -14.95 22.70
N ALA A 164 2.04 -15.08 22.47
CA ALA A 164 2.68 -16.38 22.32
C ALA A 164 2.62 -17.22 23.60
N GLU A 165 2.76 -16.59 24.77
CA GLU A 165 2.63 -17.25 26.07
C GLU A 165 1.19 -17.70 26.33
N ARG A 166 0.19 -16.84 26.06
CA ARG A 166 -1.23 -17.20 26.13
C ARG A 166 -1.55 -18.38 25.21
N ARG A 167 -1.01 -18.39 23.98
CA ARG A 167 -1.19 -19.51 23.04
C ARG A 167 -0.58 -20.80 23.58
N LYS A 168 0.63 -20.75 24.14
CA LYS A 168 1.29 -21.92 24.76
C LYS A 168 0.54 -22.43 25.98
N ALA A 169 0.01 -21.54 26.82
CA ALA A 169 -0.80 -21.89 27.98
C ALA A 169 -2.10 -22.57 27.55
N ALA A 170 -2.81 -21.99 26.59
CA ALA A 170 -4.02 -22.59 26.02
C ALA A 170 -3.75 -23.98 25.39
N ASP A 171 -2.66 -24.12 24.62
CA ASP A 171 -2.26 -25.41 24.02
C ASP A 171 -1.92 -26.46 25.10
N ALA A 172 -1.35 -26.04 26.24
CA ALA A 172 -1.02 -26.93 27.35
C ALA A 172 -2.27 -27.38 28.12
N GLU A 173 -3.20 -26.46 28.37
CA GLU A 173 -4.50 -26.74 28.99
C GLU A 173 -5.34 -27.68 28.13
N ASP A 174 -5.38 -27.45 26.81
CA ASP A 174 -6.07 -28.31 25.86
C ASP A 174 -5.48 -29.73 25.84
N LYS A 175 -4.16 -29.86 25.86
CA LYS A 175 -3.49 -31.16 25.98
C LYS A 175 -3.84 -31.84 27.31
N ALA A 176 -3.96 -31.10 28.40
CA ALA A 176 -4.33 -31.63 29.70
C ALA A 176 -5.82 -32.06 29.74
N ALA A 177 -6.73 -31.28 29.15
CA ALA A 177 -8.15 -31.61 29.01
C ALA A 177 -8.36 -32.88 28.18
N ARG A 178 -7.66 -33.02 27.03
CA ARG A 178 -7.67 -34.24 26.22
C ARG A 178 -7.24 -35.47 27.01
N LYS A 179 -6.22 -35.33 27.87
CA LYS A 179 -5.76 -36.42 28.74
C LYS A 179 -6.79 -36.79 29.83
N ARG A 180 -7.59 -35.83 30.29
CA ARG A 180 -8.68 -36.04 31.26
C ARG A 180 -9.98 -36.57 30.64
N GLY A 181 -10.03 -36.74 29.30
CA GLY A 181 -11.27 -37.12 28.60
C GLY A 181 -12.28 -35.98 28.47
N GLU A 182 -11.87 -34.75 28.81
CA GLU A 182 -12.69 -33.54 28.69
C GLU A 182 -12.53 -32.96 27.27
N ALA A 183 -13.61 -32.38 26.73
CA ALA A 183 -13.50 -31.60 25.51
C ALA A 183 -12.56 -30.40 25.78
N PRO A 184 -11.57 -30.13 24.92
CA PRO A 184 -10.63 -29.04 25.17
C PRO A 184 -11.38 -27.70 25.14
N GLN A 185 -11.19 -26.88 26.17
CA GLN A 185 -11.92 -25.61 26.34
C GLN A 185 -11.44 -24.54 25.34
N HIS A 186 -10.19 -24.61 24.89
CA HIS A 186 -9.57 -23.68 23.95
C HIS A 186 -9.37 -24.28 22.55
N ALA A 187 -9.68 -25.57 22.36
CA ALA A 187 -9.89 -26.13 21.04
C ALA A 187 -11.26 -25.71 20.52
N THR A 188 -11.33 -24.44 20.16
CA THR A 188 -11.68 -24.00 18.82
C THR A 188 -11.91 -22.49 18.92
N VAL A 189 -11.02 -21.69 18.32
CA VAL A 189 -11.60 -20.68 17.43
C VAL A 189 -12.31 -21.52 16.37
N GLN A 190 -13.56 -21.89 16.66
CA GLN A 190 -14.36 -22.66 15.74
C GLN A 190 -14.47 -21.71 14.57
N SER A 191 -13.84 -22.07 13.45
CA SER A 191 -14.05 -21.39 12.17
C SER A 191 -15.55 -21.16 12.13
N PRO A 192 -16.04 -19.90 12.13
CA PRO A 192 -17.44 -19.65 12.40
C PRO A 192 -18.26 -20.55 11.50
N SER A 193 -19.24 -21.26 12.05
CA SER A 193 -20.02 -22.25 11.27
C SER A 193 -20.50 -21.60 9.98
N TYR A 194 -20.62 -22.34 8.88
CA TYR A 194 -21.00 -21.76 7.58
C TYR A 194 -22.28 -20.89 7.69
N ALA A 195 -23.23 -21.30 8.53
CA ALA A 195 -24.43 -20.52 8.85
C ALA A 195 -24.10 -19.17 9.53
N GLU A 196 -23.13 -19.16 10.43
CA GLU A 196 -22.67 -17.97 11.13
C GLU A 196 -21.85 -17.05 10.21
N LEU A 197 -21.01 -17.60 9.32
CA LEU A 197 -20.33 -16.84 8.27
C LEU A 197 -21.34 -16.18 7.33
N ARG A 198 -22.40 -16.89 6.95
CA ARG A 198 -23.49 -16.35 6.12
C ARG A 198 -24.23 -15.24 6.84
N ARG A 199 -24.57 -15.42 8.13
CA ARG A 199 -25.20 -14.40 8.97
C ARG A 199 -24.33 -13.14 9.09
N ARG A 200 -23.03 -13.29 9.40
CA ARG A 200 -22.07 -12.18 9.48
C ARG A 200 -21.92 -11.45 8.14
N THR A 201 -21.89 -12.19 7.04
CA THR A 201 -21.82 -11.61 5.69
C THR A 201 -23.08 -10.83 5.36
N GLN A 202 -24.26 -11.33 5.74
CA GLN A 202 -25.53 -10.66 5.54
C GLN A 202 -25.64 -9.38 6.38
N LEU A 203 -25.22 -9.41 7.65
CA LEU A 203 -25.14 -8.23 8.52
C LEU A 203 -24.17 -7.18 7.97
N ARG A 204 -23.00 -7.58 7.44
CA ARG A 204 -22.07 -6.65 6.79
C ARG A 204 -22.67 -5.99 5.55
N ARG A 205 -23.44 -6.73 4.74
CA ARG A 205 -24.11 -6.17 3.56
C ARG A 205 -25.19 -5.16 3.94
N GLN A 206 -25.94 -5.43 5.00
CA GLN A 206 -26.91 -4.49 5.56
C GLN A 206 -26.20 -3.23 6.05
N HIS A 207 -25.15 -3.39 6.86
CA HIS A 207 -24.37 -2.26 7.39
C HIS A 207 -23.71 -1.43 6.28
N LEU A 208 -23.21 -2.06 5.21
CA LEU A 208 -22.70 -1.34 4.03
C LEU A 208 -23.81 -0.64 3.24
N GLY A 209 -25.00 -1.25 3.19
CA GLY A 209 -26.20 -0.62 2.65
C GLY A 209 -26.56 0.65 3.43
N ASP A 210 -26.62 0.56 4.76
CA ASP A 210 -26.92 1.69 5.64
C ASP A 210 -25.86 2.80 5.52
N ILE A 211 -24.58 2.44 5.46
CA ILE A 211 -23.50 3.41 5.20
C ILE A 211 -23.70 4.06 3.83
N ARG A 212 -23.98 3.30 2.77
CA ARG A 212 -24.18 3.85 1.43
C ARG A 212 -25.41 4.74 1.35
N SER A 213 -26.53 4.33 1.92
CA SER A 213 -27.77 5.10 1.96
C SER A 213 -27.61 6.36 2.80
N GLY A 214 -26.89 6.30 3.92
CA GLY A 214 -26.53 7.48 4.71
C GLY A 214 -25.54 8.39 3.99
N LEU A 215 -24.65 7.85 3.14
CA LEU A 215 -23.85 8.66 2.23
C LEU A 215 -24.72 9.31 1.15
N GLU A 216 -25.67 8.60 0.56
CA GLU A 216 -26.59 9.11 -0.49
C GLU A 216 -27.47 10.24 0.05
N GLU A 217 -28.01 10.08 1.26
CA GLU A 217 -28.73 11.13 2.01
C GLU A 217 -27.85 12.38 2.24
N LYS A 218 -26.57 12.18 2.57
CA LYS A 218 -25.61 13.28 2.80
C LYS A 218 -24.99 13.85 1.52
N THR A 219 -25.00 13.12 0.41
CA THR A 219 -24.43 13.52 -0.88
C THR A 219 -25.46 14.00 -1.89
N ASP A 220 -26.72 14.18 -1.48
CA ASP A 220 -27.70 14.97 -2.22
C ASP A 220 -27.37 16.48 -2.17
N LEU A 221 -26.12 16.79 -2.48
CA LEU A 221 -25.59 18.10 -2.81
C LEU A 221 -26.32 18.68 -4.01
N LYS A 222 -26.92 17.85 -4.87
CA LYS A 222 -27.64 18.30 -6.07
C LYS A 222 -29.03 18.81 -5.74
N SER A 223 -29.78 18.18 -4.83
CA SER A 223 -31.05 18.75 -4.36
C SER A 223 -30.81 20.00 -3.51
N GLN A 224 -29.81 19.99 -2.60
CA GLN A 224 -29.44 21.17 -1.82
C GLN A 224 -28.95 22.32 -2.70
N PHE A 225 -28.14 22.03 -3.73
CA PHE A 225 -27.70 23.02 -4.71
C PHE A 225 -28.84 23.47 -5.63
N SER A 226 -29.78 22.59 -6.00
CA SER A 226 -30.97 22.95 -6.80
C SER A 226 -31.97 23.80 -6.02
N ALA A 227 -32.13 23.56 -4.72
CA ALA A 227 -32.96 24.36 -3.81
C ALA A 227 -32.29 25.72 -3.54
N PHE A 228 -30.97 25.73 -3.35
CA PHE A 228 -30.20 26.96 -3.25
C PHE A 228 -30.24 27.78 -4.55
N THR A 229 -30.14 27.13 -5.73
CA THR A 229 -30.19 27.82 -7.02
C THR A 229 -31.60 28.18 -7.47
N SER A 230 -32.65 27.45 -7.07
CA SER A 230 -34.04 27.84 -7.32
C SER A 230 -34.47 29.01 -6.44
N GLN A 231 -33.92 29.13 -5.23
CA GLN A 231 -34.05 30.35 -4.41
C GLN A 231 -33.33 31.56 -5.02
N PHE A 232 -32.33 31.33 -5.87
CA PHE A 232 -31.70 32.37 -6.70
C PHE A 232 -32.36 32.54 -8.08
N LYS A 233 -33.27 31.65 -8.47
CA LYS A 233 -33.89 31.58 -9.80
C LYS A 233 -35.43 31.62 -9.75
N GLY A 234 -35.96 32.38 -8.80
CA GLY A 234 -37.23 33.10 -8.89
C GLY A 234 -36.98 34.48 -8.31
N ASP A 235 -37.26 35.62 -8.93
CA ASP A 235 -38.13 35.94 -10.04
C ASP A 235 -37.57 37.22 -10.71
N SER A 236 -37.56 37.28 -12.04
CA SER A 236 -37.33 38.51 -12.79
C SER A 236 -38.24 38.57 -14.01
N SER A 237 -39.55 38.43 -13.83
CA SER A 237 -40.53 39.01 -14.75
C SER A 237 -41.96 38.94 -14.22
N GLY A 238 -42.49 40.07 -13.72
CA GLY A 238 -43.91 40.21 -13.46
C GLY A 238 -44.26 41.49 -12.71
N ALA A 239 -44.34 42.61 -13.41
CA ALA A 239 -44.86 43.86 -12.87
C ALA A 239 -46.35 43.73 -12.49
N GLY A 240 -46.73 44.21 -11.30
CA GLY A 240 -48.12 44.34 -10.86
C GLY A 240 -48.25 44.71 -9.39
N SER A 241 -48.46 46.01 -9.13
CA SER A 241 -48.60 46.71 -7.84
C SER A 241 -49.55 46.07 -6.81
N THR A 242 -49.16 45.99 -5.54
CA THR A 242 -50.00 46.32 -4.35
C THR A 242 -49.10 46.61 -3.13
N GLU A 243 -49.54 47.58 -2.32
CA GLU A 243 -48.96 48.29 -1.15
C GLU A 243 -48.40 47.47 0.04
N PRO A 244 -47.70 48.14 1.00
CA PRO A 244 -46.81 47.51 1.98
C PRO A 244 -47.49 47.15 3.31
N ASP A 245 -47.05 46.06 3.95
CA ASP A 245 -47.36 45.73 5.35
C ASP A 245 -46.05 45.47 6.14
N PRO A 246 -45.78 46.17 7.27
CA PRO A 246 -44.46 46.28 7.86
C PRO A 246 -44.26 45.35 9.07
N THR A 247 -43.99 44.07 8.85
CA THR A 247 -43.41 43.23 9.90
C THR A 247 -42.59 42.09 9.31
N SER A 248 -41.26 42.20 9.27
CA SER A 248 -40.33 41.20 9.85
C SER A 248 -38.86 41.44 9.46
N PRO A 249 -37.89 41.14 10.36
CA PRO A 249 -36.52 41.64 10.26
C PRO A 249 -35.53 40.54 9.83
N THR A 250 -34.69 40.81 8.84
CA THR A 250 -33.22 40.58 8.84
C THR A 250 -32.67 40.59 7.41
N ALA A 251 -31.78 41.55 7.13
CA ALA A 251 -30.82 41.48 6.04
C ALA A 251 -29.42 41.58 6.65
N PRO A 252 -28.43 40.88 6.08
CA PRO A 252 -27.13 41.52 5.88
C PRO A 252 -26.71 41.54 4.40
N HIS A 253 -26.32 42.75 4.03
CA HIS A 253 -25.58 43.29 2.88
C HIS A 253 -24.83 42.36 1.92
N HIS A 254 -24.93 42.77 0.65
CA HIS A 254 -24.32 42.27 -0.57
C HIS A 254 -22.94 42.90 -0.83
N THR A 255 -21.92 42.09 -1.08
CA THR A 255 -20.73 42.51 -1.84
C THR A 255 -20.22 41.32 -2.66
N GLY A 256 -20.62 41.25 -3.93
CA GLY A 256 -20.21 40.13 -4.80
C GLY A 256 -20.35 40.34 -6.31
N ALA A 257 -20.76 41.53 -6.77
CA ALA A 257 -20.88 41.82 -8.20
C ALA A 257 -19.51 42.18 -8.82
N ARG A 258 -18.57 41.23 -8.88
CA ARG A 258 -17.40 41.33 -9.77
C ARG A 258 -16.73 40.00 -10.17
N ALA A 259 -17.25 38.85 -9.75
CA ALA A 259 -16.57 37.55 -9.99
C ALA A 259 -16.94 36.84 -11.31
N GLY A 260 -17.87 37.37 -12.11
CA GLY A 260 -18.39 36.67 -13.30
C GLY A 260 -17.52 36.75 -14.55
N GLN A 261 -16.51 37.63 -14.60
CA GLN A 261 -15.81 37.93 -15.86
C GLN A 261 -14.44 37.25 -16.01
N LYS A 262 -13.93 36.57 -14.98
CA LYS A 262 -12.64 35.83 -15.02
C LYS A 262 -12.77 34.30 -15.13
N ALA A 263 -13.99 33.78 -15.13
CA ALA A 263 -14.21 32.33 -15.20
C ALA A 263 -14.09 31.77 -16.63
N ASN A 264 -14.31 32.60 -17.67
CA ASN A 264 -14.18 32.15 -19.07
C ASN A 264 -12.71 32.04 -19.54
N ASP A 265 -11.83 32.95 -19.12
CA ASP A 265 -10.40 32.88 -19.50
C ASP A 265 -9.66 31.70 -18.86
N ALA A 266 -10.10 31.25 -17.68
CA ALA A 266 -9.49 30.11 -16.99
C ALA A 266 -9.79 28.77 -17.69
N GLY A 267 -10.92 28.66 -18.40
CA GLY A 267 -11.32 27.47 -19.13
C GLY A 267 -10.51 27.24 -20.42
N GLU A 268 -10.21 28.32 -21.14
CA GLU A 268 -9.36 28.26 -22.35
C GLU A 268 -7.90 28.01 -22.02
N PHE A 269 -7.36 28.63 -20.96
CA PHE A 269 -5.94 28.48 -20.57
C PHE A 269 -5.57 27.06 -20.13
N VAL A 270 -6.53 26.33 -19.55
CA VAL A 270 -6.33 24.92 -19.14
C VAL A 270 -6.41 23.96 -20.34
N LYS A 271 -7.18 24.30 -21.38
CA LYS A 271 -7.35 23.45 -22.56
C LYS A 271 -6.11 23.46 -23.47
N ASP A 272 -5.46 24.61 -23.64
CA ASP A 272 -4.28 24.74 -24.50
C ASP A 272 -2.99 24.13 -23.91
N ARG A 273 -2.90 24.03 -22.58
CA ARG A 273 -1.69 23.52 -21.89
C ARG A 273 -1.65 22.01 -21.70
N TRP A 274 -2.79 21.33 -21.76
CA TRP A 274 -2.90 19.88 -21.52
C TRP A 274 -3.02 19.06 -22.82
N GLN A 275 -3.19 19.72 -23.97
CA GLN A 275 -3.19 19.10 -25.30
C GLN A 275 -1.93 18.27 -25.64
N PRO A 276 -0.69 18.66 -25.29
CA PRO A 276 0.49 17.84 -25.57
C PRO A 276 0.60 16.56 -24.70
N LEU A 277 -0.08 16.50 -23.55
CA LEU A 277 -0.09 15.29 -22.70
C LEU A 277 -1.09 14.22 -23.21
N ALA A 278 -2.14 14.64 -23.91
CA ALA A 278 -3.06 13.70 -24.58
C ALA A 278 -2.36 12.89 -25.69
N MET A 279 -1.30 13.43 -26.30
CA MET A 279 -0.49 12.71 -27.31
C MET A 279 0.43 11.63 -26.71
N LEU A 280 0.71 11.64 -25.40
CA LEU A 280 1.42 10.53 -24.73
C LEU A 280 0.54 9.28 -24.55
N GLY A 281 -0.78 9.41 -24.59
CA GLY A 281 -1.71 8.27 -24.59
C GLY A 281 -1.57 7.38 -25.83
N ALA A 282 -1.18 7.96 -26.97
CA ALA A 282 -0.99 7.23 -28.23
C ALA A 282 0.28 6.37 -28.27
N ALA A 283 1.22 6.53 -27.32
CA ALA A 283 2.46 5.72 -27.28
C ALA A 283 2.26 4.34 -26.62
N THR A 284 1.17 4.13 -25.88
CA THR A 284 0.91 2.85 -25.18
C THR A 284 0.39 1.75 -26.12
N THR A 285 -0.23 2.10 -27.24
CA THR A 285 -0.72 1.13 -28.24
C THR A 285 0.42 0.52 -29.07
N ALA A 286 1.53 1.24 -29.29
CA ALA A 286 2.69 0.73 -30.02
C ALA A 286 3.42 -0.40 -29.27
N VAL A 287 3.51 -0.32 -27.93
CA VAL A 287 4.14 -1.36 -27.09
C VAL A 287 3.30 -2.65 -27.07
N ALA A 288 1.97 -2.54 -27.10
CA ALA A 288 1.08 -3.69 -27.17
C ALA A 288 1.14 -4.43 -28.52
N VAL A 289 1.36 -3.71 -29.63
CA VAL A 289 1.54 -4.32 -30.96
C VAL A 289 2.90 -5.02 -31.08
N PHE A 290 3.96 -4.46 -30.50
CA PHE A 290 5.29 -5.07 -30.51
C PHE A 290 5.37 -6.35 -29.65
N ALA A 291 4.67 -6.40 -28.52
CA ALA A 291 4.56 -7.60 -27.69
C ALA A 291 3.79 -8.75 -28.38
N ARG A 292 2.94 -8.44 -29.36
CA ARG A 292 2.17 -9.45 -30.12
C ARG A 292 2.94 -10.03 -31.31
N GLN A 293 3.95 -9.34 -31.83
CA GLN A 293 4.83 -9.86 -32.89
C GLN A 293 5.93 -10.79 -32.38
N LEU A 294 6.32 -10.69 -31.10
CA LEU A 294 7.32 -11.57 -30.46
C LEU A 294 6.82 -12.97 -30.09
N LYS A 295 5.57 -13.31 -30.45
CA LYS A 295 4.93 -14.62 -30.17
C LYS A 295 4.51 -15.39 -31.43
N LYS A 296 4.96 -14.95 -32.61
CA LYS A 296 4.96 -15.74 -33.85
C LYS A 296 6.41 -16.06 -34.22
#